data_AF-A0A5E4N311-F1
#
_entry.id   AF-A0A5E4N311-F1
#
_cell.length_a   1.000
_cell.length_b   1.000
_cell.length_c   1.000
_cell.angle_alpha   90.00
_cell.angle_beta   90.00
_cell.angle_gamma   90.00
#
_symmetry.space_group_name_H-M   'P 1'
#
loop_
_entity.id
_entity.type
_entity.pdbx_description
1 polymer ?
#
loop_
_entity_poly.entity_id
_entity_poly.type
_entity_poly.pdbx_seq_one_letter_code
_entity_poly.pdbx_strand_id
1 'polypeptide(L)'
;MSLPAKPITPQEIKYYITKLHNNKFPGYDQINNKILKQLTNKTILLLTHIYNTMLRLSYIPPIWKFSTIILIAKPEKPKHL
;
A
#
# COMPACT_ATOMS: atom_id res chain seq x y z
N MET A 1 -18.22 21.31 10.79
CA MET A 1 -17.54 20.10 11.31
C MET A 1 -17.81 18.97 10.33
N SER A 2 -16.79 18.41 9.67
CA SER A 2 -16.98 17.23 8.82
C SER A 2 -17.26 16.00 9.68
N LEU A 3 -18.06 15.06 9.16
CA LEU A 3 -18.27 13.77 9.83
C LEU A 3 -16.96 13.00 9.93
N PRO A 4 -16.77 12.18 10.99
CA PRO A 4 -15.59 11.33 11.11
C PRO A 4 -15.54 10.34 9.93
N ALA A 5 -14.33 9.95 9.53
CA ALA A 5 -14.14 8.97 8.48
C ALA A 5 -14.83 7.65 8.85
N LYS A 6 -15.50 7.02 7.87
CA LYS A 6 -16.08 5.68 8.05
C LYS A 6 -14.95 4.71 8.39
N PRO A 7 -15.11 3.85 9.41
CA PRO A 7 -14.09 2.88 9.77
C PRO A 7 -13.93 1.84 8.65
N ILE A 8 -12.67 1.50 8.38
CA ILE A 8 -12.26 0.43 7.49
C ILE A 8 -12.46 -0.92 8.18
N THR A 9 -13.04 -1.87 7.47
CA THR A 9 -13.30 -3.24 7.94
C THR A 9 -12.19 -4.21 7.49
N PRO A 10 -12.00 -5.34 8.20
CA PRO A 10 -11.08 -6.38 7.75
C PRO A 10 -11.45 -6.99 6.38
N GLN A 11 -12.74 -7.03 6.05
CA GLN A 11 -13.22 -7.53 4.75
C GLN A 11 -12.82 -6.60 3.60
N GLU A 12 -12.95 -5.28 3.79
CA GLU A 12 -12.48 -4.30 2.81
C GLU A 12 -10.97 -4.46 2.56
N ILE A 13 -10.16 -4.62 3.61
CA ILE A 13 -8.72 -4.83 3.45
C ILE A 13 -8.42 -6.11 2.66
N LYS A 14 -9.06 -7.23 3.01
CA LYS A 14 -8.88 -8.49 2.26
C LYS A 14 -9.26 -8.33 0.79
N TYR A 15 -10.38 -7.68 0.53
CA TYR A 15 -10.88 -7.43 -0.82
C TYR A 15 -9.91 -6.60 -1.66
N TYR A 16 -9.32 -5.55 -1.10
CA TYR A 16 -8.35 -4.74 -1.82
C TYR A 16 -7.02 -5.48 -2.02
N ILE A 17 -6.56 -6.25 -1.03
CA ILE A 17 -5.34 -7.07 -1.15
C ILE A 17 -5.47 -8.09 -2.29
N THR A 18 -6.61 -8.77 -2.41
CA THR A 18 -6.79 -9.78 -3.48
C THR A 18 -6.77 -9.17 -4.88
N LYS A 19 -7.22 -7.92 -5.02
CA LYS A 19 -7.22 -7.16 -6.28
C LYS A 19 -5.85 -6.65 -6.72
N LEU A 20 -4.83 -6.67 -5.86
CA LEU A 20 -3.49 -6.18 -6.21
C LEU A 20 -2.85 -7.03 -7.33
N HIS A 21 -2.20 -6.39 -8.31
CA HIS A 21 -1.44 -7.11 -9.34
C HIS A 21 -0.12 -7.64 -8.78
N ASN A 22 0.22 -8.89 -9.04
CA ASN A 22 1.41 -9.53 -8.45
C ASN A 22 2.74 -8.94 -8.94
N ASN A 23 2.77 -8.37 -10.14
CA ASN A 23 3.99 -7.93 -10.81
C ASN A 23 4.28 -6.42 -10.61
N LYS A 24 3.79 -5.85 -9.51
CA LYS A 24 4.14 -4.48 -9.11
C LYS A 24 5.45 -4.50 -8.33
N PHE A 25 6.24 -3.44 -8.51
CA PHE A 25 7.45 -3.22 -7.74
C PHE A 25 7.11 -3.10 -6.25
N PRO A 26 7.87 -3.76 -5.35
CA PRO A 26 7.64 -3.66 -3.91
C PRO A 26 7.87 -2.23 -3.40
N GLY A 27 7.31 -1.92 -2.23
CA GLY A 27 7.62 -0.68 -1.53
C GLY A 27 9.09 -0.62 -1.07
N TYR A 28 9.46 0.49 -0.43
CA TYR A 28 10.78 0.64 0.21
C TYR A 28 11.07 -0.50 1.20
N ASP A 29 10.02 -0.98 1.88
CA ASP A 29 10.02 -2.10 2.83
C ASP A 29 10.22 -3.49 2.22
N GLN A 30 10.34 -3.61 0.89
CA GLN A 30 10.45 -4.87 0.15
C GLN A 30 9.22 -5.79 0.26
N ILE A 31 8.10 -5.31 0.82
CA ILE A 31 6.86 -6.07 0.89
C ILE A 31 6.18 -6.03 -0.48
N ASN A 32 6.15 -7.17 -1.16
CA ASN A 32 5.51 -7.30 -2.46
C ASN A 32 4.05 -7.78 -2.33
N ASN A 33 3.29 -7.64 -3.43
CA ASN A 33 1.88 -8.01 -3.46
C ASN A 33 1.62 -9.52 -3.29
N LYS A 34 2.61 -10.39 -3.53
CA LYS A 34 2.47 -11.83 -3.27
C LYS A 34 2.46 -12.11 -1.77
N ILE A 35 3.35 -11.45 -1.01
CA ILE A 35 3.40 -11.52 0.46
C ILE A 35 2.09 -10.98 1.06
N LEU A 36 1.59 -9.84 0.56
CA LEU A 36 0.32 -9.27 1.03
C LEU A 36 -0.86 -10.23 0.89
N LYS A 37 -0.90 -11.02 -0.19
CA LYS A 37 -1.96 -12.02 -0.42
C LYS A 37 -1.86 -13.25 0.49
N GLN A 38 -0.72 -13.48 1.12
CA GLN A 38 -0.47 -14.60 2.04
C GLN A 38 -0.61 -14.22 3.52
N LEU A 39 -1.05 -12.99 3.81
CA LEU A 39 -1.20 -12.53 5.18
C LEU A 39 -2.23 -13.34 5.97
N THR A 40 -1.91 -13.59 7.24
CA THR A 40 -2.84 -14.25 8.16
C THR A 40 -3.99 -13.32 8.56
N ASN A 41 -5.11 -13.89 9.00
CA ASN A 41 -6.24 -13.12 9.55
C ASN A 41 -5.82 -12.18 10.70
N LYS A 42 -4.86 -12.60 11.54
CA LYS A 42 -4.33 -11.78 12.63
C LYS A 42 -3.62 -10.53 12.08
N THR A 43 -2.85 -10.68 11.01
CA THR A 43 -2.16 -9.56 10.36
C THR A 43 -3.15 -8.62 9.68
N ILE A 44 -4.20 -9.12 9.03
CA ILE A 44 -5.28 -8.29 8.48
C ILE A 44 -5.96 -7.47 9.58
N LEU A 45 -6.23 -8.08 10.74
CA LEU A 45 -6.83 -7.37 11.87
C LEU A 45 -5.91 -6.25 12.38
N LEU A 46 -4.60 -6.52 12.50
CA LEU A 46 -3.61 -5.52 12.85
C LEU A 46 -3.60 -4.35 11.87
N LEU A 47 -3.58 -4.62 10.56
CA LEU A 47 -3.66 -3.59 9.52
C LEU A 47 -4.94 -2.76 9.64
N THR A 48 -6.07 -3.38 9.97
CA THR A 48 -7.34 -2.70 10.22
C THR A 48 -7.22 -1.67 11.33
N HIS A 49 -6.61 -2.04 12.46
CA HIS A 49 -6.37 -1.13 13.58
C HIS A 49 -5.42 0.02 13.20
N ILE A 50 -4.36 -0.27 12.44
CA ILE A 50 -3.41 0.75 11.98
C ILE A 50 -4.12 1.78 11.10
N TYR A 51 -4.81 1.34 10.05
CA TYR A 51 -5.49 2.26 9.13
C TYR A 51 -6.57 3.11 9.82
N ASN A 52 -7.38 2.50 10.68
CA ASN A 52 -8.40 3.25 11.42
C ASN A 52 -7.80 4.26 12.40
N THR A 53 -6.68 3.91 13.05
CA THR A 53 -5.96 4.83 13.93
C THR A 53 -5.37 5.99 13.14
N MET A 54 -4.80 5.72 11.97
CA MET A 54 -4.29 6.76 11.06
C MET A 54 -5.37 7.74 10.62
N LEU A 55 -6.54 7.25 10.23
CA LEU A 55 -7.68 8.10 9.86
C LEU A 55 -8.15 8.95 11.04
N ARG A 56 -8.26 8.36 12.24
CA ARG A 56 -8.66 9.08 13.45
C ARG A 56 -7.66 10.16 13.86
N LEU A 57 -6.37 9.88 13.75
CA LEU A 57 -5.30 10.80 14.14
C LEU A 57 -4.88 11.75 13.00
N SER A 58 -5.45 11.59 11.81
CA SER A 58 -4.99 12.28 10.59
C SER A 58 -3.47 12.17 10.38
N TYR A 59 -2.91 10.99 10.67
CA TYR A 59 -1.48 10.73 10.66
C TYR A 59 -1.12 9.62 9.69
N ILE A 60 -0.06 9.82 8.90
CA ILE A 60 0.52 8.81 8.00
C ILE A 60 1.94 8.48 8.47
N PRO A 61 2.25 7.19 8.75
CA PRO A 61 3.59 6.77 9.11
C PRO A 61 4.65 7.23 8.11
N PRO A 62 5.80 7.77 8.56
CA PRO A 62 6.89 8.20 7.68
C PRO A 62 7.33 7.10 6.70
N ILE A 63 7.37 5.85 7.16
CA ILE A 63 7.76 4.70 6.32
C ILE A 63 6.90 4.55 5.05
N TRP A 64 5.61 4.91 5.12
CA TRP A 64 4.68 4.87 3.98
C TRP A 64 4.76 6.09 3.07
N LYS A 65 5.54 7.11 3.45
CA LYS A 65 5.80 8.30 2.62
C LYS A 65 7.07 8.15 1.78
N PHE A 66 7.92 7.17 2.07
CA PHE A 66 9.11 6.91 1.27
C PHE A 66 8.74 6.20 -0.04
N SER A 67 9.43 6.57 -1.12
CA SER A 67 9.30 5.94 -2.43
C SER A 67 10.67 5.77 -3.08
N THR A 68 10.80 4.69 -3.86
CA THR A 68 11.98 4.43 -4.68
C THR A 68 11.68 4.86 -6.11
N ILE A 69 12.50 5.76 -6.65
CA ILE A 69 12.35 6.25 -8.03
C ILE A 69 13.35 5.52 -8.91
N ILE A 70 12.85 4.78 -9.89
CA ILE A 70 13.66 4.13 -10.93
C ILE A 70 13.32 4.80 -12.26
N LEU A 71 14.32 5.44 -12.88
CA LEU A 71 14.16 6.07 -14.19
C LEU A 71 14.22 5.01 -15.29
N ILE A 72 13.14 4.87 -16.06
CA ILE A 72 13.07 3.96 -17.21
C ILE A 72 13.14 4.81 -18.48
N ALA A 73 14.15 4.55 -19.32
CA ALA A 73 14.27 5.20 -20.61
C ALA A 73 13.08 4.84 -21.52
N LYS A 74 12.51 5.83 -22.20
CA LYS A 74 11.46 5.57 -23.19
C LYS A 74 12.03 4.76 -24.35
N PRO A 75 11.35 3.67 -24.79
CA PRO A 75 11.89 2.76 -25.80
C PRO A 75 12.13 3.43 -27.17
N GLU A 76 11.36 4.46 -27.50
CA GLU A 76 11.40 5.13 -28.82
C GLU A 76 12.31 6.36 -28.87
N LYS A 77 12.98 6.73 -27.78
CA LYS A 77 13.91 7.86 -27.83
C LYS A 77 15.25 7.38 -28.42
N PRO A 78 15.77 8.04 -29.48
CA PRO A 78 17.12 7.76 -29.94
C PRO A 78 18.09 7.98 -28.78
N LYS A 79 19.00 7.03 -28.58
CA LYS A 79 20.13 7.22 -27.67
C LYS A 79 20.91 8.39 -28.26
N HIS A 80 20.95 9.52 -27.56
CA HIS A 80 21.86 10.60 -27.96
C HIS A 80 23.26 9.99 -28.04
N LEU A 81 23.84 10.02 -29.24
CA LEU A 81 25.28 9.88 -29.46
C LEU A 81 25.96 11.17 -29.02
#